data_AF-A0AAV2R6D3-F1
#
_entry.id   AF-A0AAV2R6D3-F1
#
_cell.length_a   1.000
_cell.length_b   1.000
_cell.length_c   1.000
_cell.angle_alpha   90.00
_cell.angle_beta   90.00
_cell.angle_gamma   90.00
#
_symmetry.space_group_name_H-M   'P 1'
#
loop_
_entity.id
_entity.type
_entity.pdbx_description
1 polymer ?
#
loop_
_entity_poly.entity_id
_entity_poly.type
_entity_poly.pdbx_seq_one_letter_code
_entity_poly.pdbx_strand_id
1 'polypeptide(L)'
;MRRAAPILQTASWLLLLSLVASTCALKCYYCNDYDDFGTEYDPLCGVPDYYNQSPDHIIEGAVCETIIFDDGKILRTDNINGYDGAECDTISDSITCYCFEDFCNDQLCKQCGTP
;
A
#
# COMPACT_ATOMS: atom_id res chain seq x y z
N MET A 1 -34.28 -57.65 9.70
CA MET A 1 -34.72 -56.30 10.14
C MET A 1 -33.51 -55.52 10.63
N ARG A 2 -33.42 -54.25 10.19
CA ARG A 2 -32.61 -53.13 10.73
C ARG A 2 -31.08 -53.30 10.71
N ARG A 3 -30.42 -52.55 9.81
CA ARG A 3 -29.22 -51.79 10.16
C ARG A 3 -29.36 -50.38 9.58
N ALA A 4 -29.55 -49.42 10.48
CA ALA A 4 -29.51 -47.99 10.21
C ALA A 4 -28.05 -47.51 10.14
N ALA A 5 -27.86 -46.44 9.37
CA ALA A 5 -26.60 -45.82 9.03
C ALA A 5 -25.83 -45.20 10.22
N PRO A 6 -24.54 -44.89 10.01
CA PRO A 6 -23.94 -43.70 10.59
C PRO A 6 -23.39 -42.81 9.46
N ILE A 7 -24.16 -41.82 9.01
CA ILE A 7 -23.65 -40.70 8.19
C ILE A 7 -23.90 -39.45 9.00
N LEU A 8 -23.07 -39.20 10.01
CA LEU A 8 -23.20 -37.99 10.82
C LEU A 8 -21.86 -37.68 11.49
N GLN A 9 -20.80 -37.48 10.70
CA GLN A 9 -19.50 -37.15 11.30
C GLN A 9 -18.44 -36.48 10.40
N THR A 10 -18.81 -35.72 9.37
CA THR A 10 -17.78 -35.04 8.54
C THR A 10 -17.99 -33.56 8.28
N ALA A 11 -19.10 -32.95 8.70
CA ALA A 11 -19.42 -31.56 8.34
C ALA A 11 -18.86 -30.49 9.31
N SER A 12 -17.83 -30.79 10.12
CA SER A 12 -17.42 -29.92 11.23
C SER A 12 -15.95 -29.49 11.23
N TRP A 13 -15.24 -29.61 10.11
CA TRP A 13 -13.81 -29.24 10.01
C TRP A 13 -13.50 -28.16 8.95
N LEU A 14 -14.47 -27.73 8.15
CA LEU A 14 -14.25 -26.79 7.03
C LEU A 14 -14.53 -25.30 7.36
N LEU A 15 -14.86 -24.97 8.61
CA LEU A 15 -15.26 -23.60 9.01
C LEU A 15 -14.21 -22.84 9.86
N LEU A 16 -13.01 -23.40 10.06
CA LEU A 16 -11.95 -22.79 10.89
C LEU A 16 -10.80 -22.15 10.10
N LEU A 17 -11.03 -21.83 8.83
CA LEU A 17 -10.17 -20.92 8.04
C LEU A 17 -10.72 -19.49 8.09
N SER A 18 -11.27 -19.09 9.24
CA SER A 18 -11.68 -17.71 9.47
C SER A 18 -10.44 -16.83 9.54
N LEU A 19 -10.18 -16.15 8.43
CA LEU A 19 -9.70 -14.77 8.34
C LEU A 19 -8.85 -14.32 9.54
N VAL A 20 -7.57 -14.67 9.52
CA VAL A 20 -6.58 -13.68 9.96
C VAL A 20 -6.42 -12.73 8.78
N ALA A 21 -7.43 -11.88 8.56
CA ALA A 21 -7.23 -10.68 7.77
C ALA A 21 -6.32 -9.82 8.65
N SER A 22 -5.01 -10.02 8.47
CA SER A 22 -4.00 -9.17 9.07
C SER A 22 -4.38 -7.76 8.64
N THR A 23 -4.89 -6.96 9.58
CA THR A 23 -5.09 -5.53 9.37
C THR A 23 -3.70 -4.94 9.30
N CYS A 24 -3.04 -5.12 8.17
CA CYS A 24 -1.83 -4.39 7.85
C CYS A 24 -2.25 -2.92 7.89
N ALA A 25 -1.86 -2.24 8.98
CA ALA A 25 -2.00 -0.81 9.02
C ALA A 25 -1.22 -0.24 7.85
N LEU A 26 -1.84 0.67 7.11
CA LEU A 26 -1.22 1.35 5.99
C LEU A 26 0.14 1.91 6.43
N LYS A 27 1.20 1.51 5.74
CA LYS A 27 2.56 1.98 6.01
C LYS A 27 2.89 3.09 5.02
N CYS A 28 3.00 4.33 5.51
CA CYS A 28 3.55 5.43 4.74
C CYS A 28 5.07 5.43 4.89
N TYR A 29 5.77 5.64 3.78
CA TYR A 29 7.23 5.74 3.74
C TYR A 29 7.62 7.11 3.24
N TYR A 30 8.70 7.66 3.80
CA TYR A 30 9.37 8.81 3.23
C TYR A 30 10.61 8.33 2.47
N CYS A 31 10.64 8.53 1.15
CA CYS A 31 11.83 8.28 0.33
C CYS A 31 11.76 9.00 -1.00
N ASN A 32 12.91 9.19 -1.65
CA ASN A 32 13.02 9.57 -3.05
C ASN A 32 14.07 8.73 -3.76
N ASP A 33 13.93 8.51 -5.07
CA ASP A 33 14.91 7.78 -5.89
C ASP A 33 15.92 8.69 -6.61
N TYR A 34 15.96 9.96 -6.23
CA TYR A 34 16.81 10.99 -6.83
C TYR A 34 17.60 11.75 -5.77
N ASP A 35 18.88 11.98 -6.01
CA ASP A 35 19.75 12.67 -5.07
C ASP A 35 19.44 14.18 -5.06
N ASP A 36 18.51 14.58 -4.19
CA ASP A 36 18.20 15.98 -3.91
C ASP A 36 18.73 16.32 -2.51
N PHE A 37 19.85 17.06 -2.48
CA PHE A 37 20.66 17.51 -1.35
C PHE A 37 19.87 17.86 -0.06
N GLY A 38 19.33 16.86 0.64
CA GLY A 38 18.22 17.07 1.57
C GLY A 38 18.11 16.00 2.63
N THR A 39 17.34 14.94 2.40
CA THR A 39 17.33 13.68 3.16
C THR A 39 16.46 12.65 2.43
N GLU A 40 16.69 11.37 2.75
CA GLU A 40 15.88 10.20 2.36
C GLU A 40 15.98 9.68 0.90
N TYR A 41 17.13 9.90 0.25
CA TYR A 41 17.48 9.15 -0.96
C TYR A 41 17.54 7.64 -0.68
N ASP A 42 16.70 6.87 -1.37
CA ASP A 42 16.75 5.41 -1.46
C ASP A 42 16.61 4.99 -2.94
N PRO A 43 17.63 4.36 -3.54
CA PRO A 43 17.57 3.88 -4.92
C PRO A 43 16.48 2.81 -5.16
N LEU A 44 15.88 2.26 -4.10
CA LEU A 44 14.79 1.30 -4.15
C LEU A 44 13.41 1.95 -3.97
N CYS A 45 13.32 3.27 -3.77
CA CYS A 45 12.04 3.96 -3.54
C CYS A 45 11.02 3.72 -4.68
N GLY A 46 11.52 3.59 -5.91
CA GLY A 46 10.72 3.27 -7.10
C GLY A 46 10.40 1.79 -7.30
N VAL A 47 10.69 0.90 -6.35
CA VAL A 47 10.44 -0.54 -6.49
C VAL A 47 9.02 -0.88 -6.01
N PRO A 48 8.26 -1.71 -6.74
CA PRO A 48 7.00 -2.29 -6.23
C PRO A 48 7.21 -3.00 -4.89
N ASP A 49 6.20 -2.94 -4.03
CA ASP A 49 6.19 -3.51 -2.68
C ASP A 49 7.33 -2.94 -1.80
N TYR A 50 7.69 -1.68 -2.04
CA TYR A 50 8.79 -1.05 -1.31
C TYR A 50 8.54 -1.08 0.18
N TYR A 51 9.47 -1.74 0.85
CA TYR A 51 9.54 -1.86 2.29
C TYR A 51 10.94 -1.42 2.67
N ASN A 52 11.09 -0.17 3.11
CA ASN A 52 12.37 0.50 3.43
C ASN A 52 13.22 -0.24 4.51
N GLN A 53 12.85 -1.44 4.96
CA GLN A 53 13.42 -2.16 6.12
C GLN A 53 13.43 -1.35 7.43
N SER A 54 13.01 -0.10 7.39
CA SER A 54 12.92 0.84 8.49
C SER A 54 11.58 0.68 9.18
N PRO A 55 11.56 0.60 10.52
CA PRO A 55 10.33 0.69 11.30
C PRO A 55 9.75 2.11 11.31
N ASP A 56 10.45 3.09 10.74
CA ASP A 56 10.00 4.48 10.65
C ASP A 56 8.96 4.61 9.55
N HIS A 57 7.73 4.22 9.90
CA HIS A 57 6.52 4.50 9.15
C HIS A 57 6.08 5.93 9.48
N ILE A 58 5.71 6.73 8.48
CA ILE A 58 5.17 8.06 8.76
C ILE A 58 3.74 7.93 9.30
N ILE A 59 3.65 8.04 10.62
CA ILE A 59 2.59 8.55 11.51
C ILE A 59 1.11 8.22 11.19
N GLU A 60 0.40 7.75 12.23
CA GLU A 60 -1.07 7.68 12.30
C GLU A 60 -1.75 9.02 11.97
N GLY A 61 -2.66 9.01 10.99
CA GLY A 61 -3.52 10.16 10.65
C GLY A 61 -3.10 10.93 9.39
N ALA A 62 -2.00 10.54 8.74
CA ALA A 62 -1.64 11.06 7.43
C ALA A 62 -2.13 10.13 6.30
N VAL A 63 -2.39 10.71 5.12
CA VAL A 63 -2.67 9.95 3.89
C VAL A 63 -1.34 9.69 3.19
N CYS A 64 -0.99 8.45 2.86
CA CYS A 64 0.25 8.22 2.11
C CYS A 64 0.07 8.73 0.69
N GLU A 65 1.11 9.32 0.12
CA GLU A 65 1.11 9.73 -1.28
C GLU A 65 2.38 9.24 -1.98
N THR A 66 2.22 8.87 -3.25
CA THR A 66 3.34 8.62 -4.17
C THR A 66 3.24 9.60 -5.31
N ILE A 67 4.32 10.34 -5.55
CA ILE A 67 4.44 11.34 -6.59
C ILE A 67 5.41 10.80 -7.63
N ILE A 68 4.93 10.71 -8.87
CA ILE A 68 5.72 10.28 -10.03
C ILE A 68 5.88 11.49 -10.94
N PHE A 69 7.11 11.95 -11.10
CA PHE A 69 7.46 13.06 -11.97
C PHE A 69 7.58 12.61 -13.43
N ASP A 70 7.47 13.55 -14.37
CA ASP A 70 7.55 13.32 -15.80
C ASP A 70 8.90 12.74 -16.28
N ASP A 71 9.97 13.05 -15.55
CA ASP A 71 11.31 12.51 -15.74
C ASP A 71 11.51 11.11 -15.14
N GLY A 72 10.44 10.54 -14.55
CA GLY A 72 10.40 9.20 -13.99
C GLY A 72 10.88 9.09 -12.55
N LYS A 73 11.25 10.22 -11.92
CA LYS A 73 11.57 10.24 -10.50
C LYS A 73 10.36 9.92 -9.65
N ILE A 74 10.61 9.36 -8.48
CA ILE A 74 9.60 8.91 -7.54
C ILE A 74 9.89 9.49 -6.16
N LEU A 75 8.87 10.09 -5.56
CA LEU A 75 8.85 10.53 -4.17
C LEU A 75 7.68 9.82 -3.48
N ARG A 76 7.97 9.15 -2.37
CA ARG A 76 6.95 8.65 -1.43
C ARG A 76 7.01 9.52 -0.19
N THR A 77 5.85 10.01 0.23
CA THR A 77 5.72 10.88 1.40
C THR A 77 4.33 10.70 2.01
N ASP A 78 4.07 11.41 3.09
CA ASP A 78 2.76 11.54 3.69
C ASP A 78 2.17 12.94 3.51
N ASN A 79 0.84 12.99 3.47
CA ASN A 79 0.09 14.21 3.54
C ASN A 79 -0.44 14.43 4.96
N ILE A 80 0.35 15.12 5.78
CA ILE A 80 0.05 15.41 7.20
C ILE A 80 -1.25 16.21 7.41
N ASN A 81 -1.73 16.92 6.37
CA ASN A 81 -2.93 17.74 6.47
C ASN A 81 -4.22 16.93 6.21
N GLY A 82 -4.07 15.66 5.82
CA GLY A 82 -5.16 14.85 5.29
C GLY A 82 -5.55 15.29 3.88
N TYR A 83 -5.92 14.32 3.05
CA TYR A 83 -6.43 14.57 1.71
C TYR A 83 -7.76 13.83 1.55
N ASP A 84 -8.80 14.56 1.13
CA ASP A 84 -10.18 14.05 0.92
C ASP A 84 -10.64 14.26 -0.54
N GLY A 85 -9.67 14.37 -1.46
CA GLY A 85 -9.93 14.54 -2.89
C GLY A 85 -9.93 13.23 -3.66
N ALA A 86 -9.60 13.31 -4.95
CA ALA A 86 -9.53 12.13 -5.81
C ALA A 86 -8.26 11.32 -5.53
N GLU A 87 -8.37 9.98 -5.60
CA GLU A 87 -7.22 9.07 -5.41
C GLU A 87 -6.03 9.40 -6.32
N CYS A 88 -6.29 10.03 -7.47
CA CYS A 88 -5.29 10.45 -8.43
C CYS A 88 -5.44 11.94 -8.71
N ASP A 89 -4.36 12.68 -8.53
CA ASP A 89 -4.26 14.09 -8.90
C ASP A 89 -3.08 14.27 -9.87
N THR A 90 -3.31 15.02 -10.96
CA THR A 90 -2.28 15.29 -11.96
C THR A 90 -1.97 16.77 -11.89
N ILE A 91 -0.78 17.09 -11.35
CA ILE A 91 -0.34 18.46 -11.15
C ILE A 91 0.86 18.70 -12.04
N SER A 92 0.66 19.49 -13.10
CA SER A 92 1.72 19.93 -14.02
C SER A 92 2.46 18.75 -14.67
N ASP A 93 3.62 18.42 -14.12
CA ASP A 93 4.66 17.49 -14.54
C ASP A 93 4.75 16.30 -13.59
N SER A 94 3.71 16.06 -12.80
CA SER A 94 3.65 14.93 -11.88
C SER A 94 2.26 14.33 -11.77
N ILE A 95 2.24 13.05 -11.41
CA ILE A 95 1.05 12.32 -10.98
C ILE A 95 1.23 12.02 -9.50
N THR A 96 0.33 12.53 -8.68
CA THR A 96 0.23 12.21 -7.26
C THR A 96 -0.89 11.21 -7.06
N CYS A 97 -0.58 10.05 -6.48
CA CYS A 97 -1.61 9.14 -5.99
C CYS A 97 -1.69 9.16 -4.48
N TYR A 98 -2.91 9.37 -3.98
CA TYR A 98 -3.26 9.36 -2.56
C TYR A 98 -3.78 7.99 -2.18
N CYS A 99 -3.21 7.38 -1.14
CA CYS A 99 -3.48 6.01 -0.79
C CYS A 99 -4.20 5.88 0.54
N PHE A 100 -5.32 5.16 0.47
CA PHE A 100 -6.15 4.79 1.61
C PHE A 100 -5.95 3.32 2.03
N GLU A 101 -5.17 2.56 1.24
CA GLU A 101 -4.79 1.15 1.43
C GLU A 101 -3.35 0.93 0.92
N ASP A 102 -2.85 -0.32 0.94
CA ASP A 102 -1.46 -0.68 0.60
C ASP A 102 -1.06 -0.42 -0.88
N PHE A 103 -1.94 0.15 -1.71
CA PHE A 103 -1.69 0.36 -3.14
C PHE A 103 -0.49 1.27 -3.47
N CYS A 104 -0.18 2.26 -2.64
CA CYS A 104 1.02 3.10 -2.82
C CYS A 104 2.31 2.27 -2.67
N ASN A 105 2.27 1.21 -1.87
CA ASN A 105 3.44 0.39 -1.64
C ASN A 105 3.73 -0.49 -2.84
N ASP A 106 2.68 -1.08 -3.41
CA ASP A 106 2.79 -2.20 -4.35
C ASP A 106 2.71 -1.78 -5.83
N GLN A 107 2.03 -0.68 -6.13
CA GLN A 107 1.59 -0.42 -7.50
C GLN A 107 2.10 0.87 -8.15
N LEU A 108 2.89 1.71 -7.46
CA LEU A 108 3.45 2.96 -8.05
C LEU A 108 2.40 3.76 -8.83
N CYS A 109 1.24 3.99 -8.22
CA CYS A 109 0.12 4.70 -8.84
C CYS A 109 -0.46 4.06 -10.13
N LYS A 110 -0.32 2.75 -10.40
CA LYS A 110 -0.92 2.11 -11.59
C LYS A 110 -2.42 2.35 -11.73
N GLN A 111 -3.14 2.51 -10.62
CA GLN A 111 -4.56 2.87 -10.64
C GLN A 111 -4.82 4.25 -11.26
N CYS A 112 -3.81 5.12 -11.27
CA CYS A 112 -3.81 6.43 -11.90
C CYS A 112 -3.32 6.41 -13.35
N GLY A 113 -3.09 5.22 -13.93
CA GLY A 113 -2.67 5.06 -15.32
C GLY A 113 -1.19 5.34 -15.56
N THR A 114 -0.35 5.23 -14.52
CA THR A 114 1.10 5.25 -14.69
C THR A 114 1.59 3.99 -15.42
N PRO A 115 2.71 4.09 -16.17
CA PRO A 115 3.24 2.97 -16.97
C PRO A 115 3.56 1.69 -16.20
#